data_AF-A0A8J4JFZ0-F1
#
_entry.id   AF-A0A8J4JFZ0-F1
#
_cell.length_a   1.000
_cell.length_b   1.000
_cell.length_c   1.000
_cell.angle_alpha   90.00
_cell.angle_beta   90.00
_cell.angle_gamma   90.00
#
_symmetry.space_group_name_H-M   'P 1'
#
loop_
_entity.id
_entity.type
_entity.pdbx_description
1 polymer ?
#
loop_
_entity_poly.entity_id
_entity_poly.type
_entity_poly.pdbx_seq_one_letter_code
_entity_poly.pdbx_strand_id
1 'polypeptide(L)'
;MKDSVAEEHLYLGFSHQYRDSIFPLHTSISLFLLSYCDCKLFKIFLVPTGENVDDQFVTKNLLGDLEVHLISRCQLPVVVQSCCLPAVVVKDGKFCRAGLSVVLRHIVQKTYDADPSKKDILELLGFKKTCLKACAEVSQWTRLCEISIPLAVEGFLMASPEHCQTIPPDILQLERKLGEPVRVHNDDKIRRQKLQQQKAGAKDAVPVLGKEATEEGKTVEMHEHPLPSLELSIAFSKLLVQEVSDAVNREAPCIRRTKTSDLPLLDHVFAEGLYFTLADIVLLPCIHQFLVSSKKQGKNLVNLPLISNWYQRVQKVPGVKKAAGKCNMELLQFPELMPAPEEELRDLSSVPHELEEENEDSHFIGGPRPTMTKLMENGIEAKFSPHPCPNWTLDWTNLPSAVSPGEGKMSRDRALRKQQQLNNLVAAVTKLAKPGDVIVDFCSGGGHVGIVLAHMMPSCQVVLIENKELSLMRAKDRSDELGLNNIWFIQANLDYFNGTFNIGVALHACGVATDMVIEHCIKAGAAFVISPCCYGFIQNTVKFKYPRSRKFKEILSYKEHMILCRFADQTAVQLPPERRIIGKQCMGLVDLDRAWAAEERNYSVQVISMEPETCSPKNNMFVGIPA
;
A
#
# COMPACT_ATOMS: atom_id res chain seq x y z
N MET A 1 36.03 -5.71 5.44
CA MET A 1 35.82 -4.35 5.98
C MET A 1 34.40 -4.32 6.52
N LYS A 2 34.20 -3.95 7.79
CA LYS A 2 32.85 -3.72 8.32
C LYS A 2 32.35 -2.44 7.67
N ASP A 3 31.42 -2.54 6.73
CA ASP A 3 30.72 -1.37 6.20
C ASP A 3 30.14 -0.62 7.39
N SER A 4 30.60 0.62 7.63
CA SER A 4 29.95 1.48 8.60
C SER A 4 28.51 1.66 8.12
N VAL A 5 27.54 1.15 8.88
CA VAL A 5 26.12 1.35 8.57
C VAL A 5 25.92 2.85 8.37
N ALA A 6 25.56 3.25 7.14
CA ALA A 6 25.35 4.64 6.83
C ALA A 6 24.27 5.20 7.77
N GLU A 7 24.59 6.31 8.43
CA GLU A 7 23.65 7.05 9.28
C GLU A 7 22.41 7.43 8.45
N GLU A 8 21.22 7.11 8.98
CA GLU A 8 19.94 7.42 8.34
C GLU A 8 19.13 8.36 9.22
N HIS A 9 18.53 9.37 8.59
CA HIS A 9 17.74 10.39 9.26
C HIS A 9 16.26 10.14 9.02
N LEU A 10 15.48 10.02 10.10
CA LEU A 10 14.02 9.88 10.07
C LEU A 10 13.37 11.23 10.35
N TYR A 11 12.60 11.73 9.40
CA TYR A 11 11.85 12.97 9.50
C TYR A 11 10.37 12.66 9.72
N LEU A 12 9.80 13.24 10.77
CA LEU A 12 8.41 13.04 11.19
C LEU A 12 7.71 14.40 11.31
N GLY A 13 6.43 14.45 10.93
CA GLY A 13 5.64 15.67 11.11
C GLY A 13 5.38 15.94 12.58
N PHE A 14 5.24 17.20 12.96
CA PHE A 14 4.88 17.60 14.32
C PHE A 14 3.95 18.80 14.29
N SER A 15 2.73 18.65 14.79
CA SER A 15 1.78 19.77 14.93
C SER A 15 1.64 20.16 16.40
N HIS A 16 1.29 19.19 17.25
CA HIS A 16 1.12 19.37 18.68
C HIS A 16 1.20 18.00 19.38
N GLN A 17 1.33 18.04 20.69
CA GLN A 17 1.17 16.88 21.55
C GLN A 17 -0.16 16.97 22.28
N TYR A 18 -0.92 15.89 22.26
CA TYR A 18 -2.13 15.75 23.07
C TYR A 18 -2.00 14.48 23.90
N ARG A 19 -1.84 14.66 25.22
CA ARG A 19 -1.61 13.58 26.18
C ARG A 19 -0.38 12.74 25.80
N ASP A 20 -0.60 11.45 25.58
CA ASP A 20 0.35 10.40 25.24
C ASP A 20 0.50 10.19 23.73
N SER A 21 0.05 11.13 22.90
CA SER A 21 0.22 11.06 21.45
C SER A 21 0.68 12.37 20.83
N ILE A 22 1.54 12.20 19.82
CA ILE A 22 2.07 13.25 18.96
C ILE A 22 1.28 13.25 17.67
N PHE A 23 0.94 14.44 17.21
CA PHE A 23 0.22 14.62 15.97
C PHE A 23 1.16 15.13 14.86
N PRO A 24 0.99 14.65 13.61
CA PRO A 24 -0.01 13.67 13.16
C PRO A 24 0.23 12.25 13.70
N LEU A 25 -0.80 11.41 13.74
CA LEU A 25 -0.76 10.03 14.26
C LEU A 25 0.27 9.17 13.53
N HIS A 26 0.59 9.47 12.26
CA HIS A 26 1.72 8.86 11.54
C HIS A 26 3.04 8.96 12.31
N THR A 27 3.27 10.07 13.03
CA THR A 27 4.44 10.28 13.90
C THR A 27 4.37 9.40 15.13
N SER A 28 3.21 9.36 15.82
CA SER A 28 3.00 8.46 16.96
C SER A 28 3.21 6.99 16.60
N ILE A 29 2.70 6.55 15.46
CA ILE A 29 2.89 5.18 14.95
C ILE A 29 4.37 4.87 14.71
N SER A 30 5.09 5.79 14.06
CA SER A 30 6.51 5.61 13.76
C SER A 30 7.36 5.49 15.03
N LEU A 31 7.07 6.33 16.02
CA LEU A 31 7.76 6.33 17.31
C LEU A 31 7.39 5.12 18.17
N PHE A 32 6.14 4.69 18.12
CA PHE A 32 5.69 3.45 18.78
C PHE A 32 6.42 2.23 18.23
N LEU A 33 6.57 2.12 16.90
CA LEU A 33 7.34 1.03 16.29
C LEU A 33 8.82 1.08 16.69
N LEU A 34 9.46 2.25 16.69
CA LEU A 34 10.85 2.39 17.15
C LEU A 34 11.01 1.90 18.60
N SER A 35 10.09 2.27 19.48
CA SER A 35 10.05 1.81 20.87
C SER A 35 9.79 0.31 20.99
N TYR A 36 8.91 -0.26 20.17
CA TYR A 36 8.63 -1.71 20.12
C TYR A 36 9.86 -2.50 19.68
N CYS A 37 10.55 -2.03 18.65
CA CYS A 37 11.76 -2.66 18.11
C CYS A 37 13.01 -2.43 18.98
N ASP A 38 12.94 -1.50 19.94
CA ASP A 38 14.09 -0.96 20.68
C ASP A 38 15.19 -0.47 19.72
N CYS A 39 14.77 0.24 18.68
CA CYS A 39 15.61 0.64 17.55
C CYS A 39 16.18 2.05 17.74
N LYS A 40 17.51 2.16 17.78
CA LYS A 40 18.25 3.43 17.91
C LYS A 40 19.14 3.72 16.70
N LEU A 41 18.84 3.10 15.56
CA LEU A 41 19.65 3.20 14.33
C LEU A 41 19.40 4.50 13.55
N PHE A 42 18.33 5.22 13.87
CA PHE A 42 17.89 6.42 13.15
C PHE A 42 18.09 7.65 14.01
N LYS A 43 18.59 8.73 13.39
CA LYS A 43 18.53 10.07 13.98
C LYS A 43 17.16 10.68 13.68
N ILE A 44 16.41 11.04 14.72
CA ILE A 44 15.00 11.42 14.60
C ILE A 44 14.87 12.94 14.59
N PHE A 45 14.15 13.45 13.59
CA PHE A 45 13.85 14.86 13.39
C PHE A 45 12.34 15.08 13.36
N LEU A 46 11.84 15.91 14.26
CA LEU A 46 10.47 16.42 14.24
C LEU A 46 10.43 17.71 13.42
N VAL A 47 9.42 17.82 12.56
CA VAL A 47 9.23 18.94 11.63
C VAL A 47 7.90 19.62 11.92
N PRO A 48 7.90 20.85 12.47
CA PRO A 48 6.70 21.64 12.68
C PRO A 48 5.84 21.76 11.42
N THR A 49 4.55 21.47 11.53
CA THR A 49 3.57 21.64 10.46
C THR A 49 2.95 23.04 10.44
N GLY A 50 3.21 23.88 11.46
CA GLY A 50 2.71 25.26 11.59
C GLY A 50 3.73 26.19 12.26
N GLU A 51 3.46 27.50 12.25
CA GLU A 51 4.41 28.55 12.67
C GLU A 51 4.56 28.71 14.20
N ASN A 52 3.63 28.17 15.00
CA ASN A 52 3.58 28.33 16.46
C ASN A 52 3.85 27.01 17.21
N VAL A 53 5.03 26.41 17.00
CA VAL A 53 5.47 25.27 17.81
C VAL A 53 6.46 25.78 18.86
N ASP A 54 6.11 25.61 20.14
CA ASP A 54 6.95 26.04 21.26
C ASP A 54 8.08 25.00 21.49
N ASP A 55 9.28 25.29 20.96
CA ASP A 55 10.46 24.41 20.93
C ASP A 55 10.83 23.80 22.29
N GLN A 56 10.52 24.48 23.41
CA GLN A 56 10.95 24.08 24.74
C GLN A 56 10.08 22.99 25.39
N PHE A 57 8.80 22.89 25.03
CA PHE A 57 7.90 21.87 25.58
C PHE A 57 8.09 20.51 24.89
N VAL A 58 8.54 20.52 23.64
CA VAL A 58 8.67 19.34 22.77
C VAL A 58 9.88 18.46 23.15
N THR A 59 10.93 19.02 23.73
CA THR A 59 12.19 18.28 23.95
C THR A 59 12.28 17.58 25.31
N LYS A 60 11.50 17.98 26.33
CA LYS A 60 11.66 17.45 27.70
C LYS A 60 10.77 16.28 28.07
N ASN A 61 9.65 16.07 27.38
CA ASN A 61 8.59 15.16 27.84
C ASN A 61 8.27 13.98 26.89
N LEU A 62 8.92 13.88 25.73
CA LEU A 62 8.23 13.27 24.60
C LEU A 62 8.39 11.76 24.41
N LEU A 63 9.52 11.11 24.65
CA LEU A 63 9.61 9.64 24.56
C LEU A 63 10.85 9.10 25.27
N GLY A 64 10.67 8.39 26.39
CA GLY A 64 11.70 7.75 27.23
C GLY A 64 13.15 7.79 26.71
N ASP A 65 13.57 6.76 25.97
CA ASP A 65 14.96 6.54 25.55
C ASP A 65 15.35 7.13 24.17
N LEU A 66 14.41 7.77 23.45
CA LEU A 66 14.62 8.19 22.07
C LEU A 66 15.04 9.67 22.00
N GLU A 67 16.21 9.93 21.43
CA GLU A 67 16.68 11.29 21.19
C GLU A 67 16.01 11.86 19.93
N VAL A 68 15.30 12.98 20.10
CA VAL A 68 14.59 13.68 19.02
C VAL A 68 15.11 15.11 18.87
N HIS A 69 15.25 15.56 17.63
CA HIS A 69 15.65 16.92 17.31
C HIS A 69 14.52 17.65 16.60
N LEU A 70 14.33 18.93 16.90
CA LEU A 70 13.36 19.76 16.17
C LEU A 70 14.07 20.54 15.08
N ILE A 71 13.55 20.52 13.86
CA ILE A 71 14.07 21.30 12.73
C ILE A 71 12.93 21.95 11.96
N SER A 72 13.20 23.11 11.36
CA SER A 72 12.22 23.78 10.52
C SER A 72 12.13 23.13 9.13
N ARG A 73 11.02 23.37 8.43
CA ARG A 73 10.77 22.82 7.09
C ARG A 73 11.85 23.22 6.07
N CYS A 74 12.45 24.41 6.19
CA CYS A 74 13.49 24.87 5.28
C CYS A 74 14.85 24.18 5.51
N GLN A 75 15.05 23.53 6.66
CA GLN A 75 16.25 22.74 6.96
C GLN A 75 16.16 21.31 6.41
N LEU A 76 15.00 20.90 5.89
CA LEU A 76 14.85 19.57 5.30
C LEU A 76 15.69 19.41 4.04
N PRO A 77 16.28 18.23 3.80
CA PRO A 77 16.85 17.90 2.49
C PRO A 77 15.79 18.07 1.40
N VAL A 78 16.17 18.59 0.22
CA VAL A 78 15.24 18.90 -0.88
C VAL A 78 14.43 17.67 -1.30
N VAL A 79 15.05 16.49 -1.29
CA VAL A 79 14.36 15.21 -1.57
C VAL A 79 13.25 14.91 -0.55
N VAL A 80 13.40 15.31 0.71
CA VAL A 80 12.37 15.15 1.76
C VAL A 80 11.28 16.20 1.61
N GLN A 81 11.65 17.44 1.24
CA GLN A 81 10.66 18.51 1.00
C GLN A 81 9.68 18.14 -0.12
N SER A 82 10.10 17.27 -1.04
CA SER A 82 9.30 16.73 -2.15
C SER A 82 8.45 15.52 -1.75
N CYS A 83 8.40 15.17 -0.46
CA CYS A 83 7.66 14.03 0.06
C CYS A 83 6.78 14.41 1.25
N CYS A 84 5.69 13.69 1.41
CA CYS A 84 4.91 13.67 2.64
C CYS A 84 5.67 12.88 3.73
N LEU A 85 5.64 13.37 4.98
CA LEU A 85 6.23 12.68 6.13
C LEU A 85 5.31 11.55 6.62
N PRO A 86 5.83 10.44 7.14
CA PRO A 86 7.23 10.21 7.52
C PRO A 86 8.14 9.92 6.32
N ALA A 87 9.41 10.31 6.46
CA ALA A 87 10.43 10.05 5.44
C ALA A 87 11.78 9.70 6.07
N VAL A 88 12.50 8.74 5.47
CA VAL A 88 13.86 8.36 5.85
C VAL A 88 14.81 8.69 4.71
N VAL A 89 15.91 9.37 5.02
CA VAL A 89 16.96 9.69 4.04
C VAL A 89 18.31 9.23 4.52
N VAL A 90 19.08 8.66 3.59
CA VAL A 90 20.49 8.31 3.79
C VAL A 90 21.32 9.60 3.83
N LYS A 91 22.38 9.64 4.64
CA LYS A 91 23.23 10.84 4.84
C LYS A 91 23.67 11.58 3.56
N ASP A 92 23.81 10.90 2.42
CA ASP A 92 24.17 11.51 1.14
C ASP A 92 23.07 12.39 0.53
N GLY A 93 21.86 12.36 1.09
CA GLY A 93 20.72 13.17 0.66
C GLY A 93 20.10 12.75 -0.68
N LYS A 94 20.55 11.65 -1.30
CA LYS A 94 20.11 11.24 -2.65
C LYS A 94 19.06 10.14 -2.64
N PHE A 95 18.97 9.35 -1.57
CA PHE A 95 18.01 8.24 -1.46
C PHE A 95 17.02 8.49 -0.31
N CYS A 96 15.75 8.64 -0.66
CA CYS A 96 14.64 8.89 0.24
C CYS A 96 13.64 7.73 0.23
N ARG A 97 13.13 7.36 1.40
CA ARG A 97 12.01 6.44 1.58
C ARG A 97 10.88 7.22 2.22
N ALA A 98 9.73 7.31 1.55
CA ALA A 98 8.63 8.14 2.02
C ALA A 98 7.31 7.38 2.08
N GLY A 99 6.50 7.74 3.07
CA GLY A 99 5.22 7.13 3.39
C GLY A 99 5.30 6.11 4.52
N LEU A 100 4.23 6.04 5.30
CA LEU A 100 4.21 5.30 6.55
C LEU A 100 4.55 3.83 6.36
N SER A 101 3.83 3.11 5.50
CA SER A 101 4.09 1.68 5.30
C SER A 101 5.52 1.42 4.81
N VAL A 102 6.03 2.27 3.93
CA VAL A 102 7.41 2.16 3.41
C VAL A 102 8.44 2.36 4.53
N VAL A 103 8.30 3.43 5.31
CA VAL A 103 9.22 3.78 6.41
C VAL A 103 9.16 2.73 7.53
N LEU A 104 7.98 2.31 7.96
CA LEU A 104 7.83 1.32 9.03
C LEU A 104 8.43 -0.03 8.64
N ARG A 105 8.19 -0.49 7.40
CA ARG A 105 8.79 -1.73 6.89
C ARG A 105 10.31 -1.63 6.82
N HIS A 106 10.84 -0.45 6.48
CA HIS A 106 12.28 -0.18 6.50
C HIS A 106 12.88 -0.22 7.92
N ILE A 107 12.20 0.38 8.90
CA ILE A 107 12.60 0.29 10.33
C ILE A 107 12.68 -1.17 10.78
N VAL A 108 11.66 -1.98 10.46
CA VAL A 108 11.65 -3.42 10.78
C VAL A 108 12.83 -4.14 10.12
N GLN A 109 13.06 -3.93 8.83
CA GLN A 109 14.13 -4.59 8.09
C GLN A 109 15.51 -4.17 8.62
N LYS A 110 15.75 -2.88 8.86
CA LYS A 110 17.00 -2.36 9.43
C LYS A 110 17.28 -2.87 10.83
N THR A 111 16.24 -2.96 11.67
CA THR A 111 16.37 -3.52 13.02
C THR A 111 16.82 -4.97 12.96
N TYR A 112 16.22 -5.78 12.07
CA TYR A 112 16.61 -7.17 11.87
C TYR A 112 18.01 -7.32 11.27
N ASP A 113 18.38 -6.48 10.30
CA ASP A 113 19.70 -6.53 9.66
C ASP A 113 20.81 -6.17 10.66
N ALA A 114 20.54 -5.28 11.63
CA ALA A 114 21.46 -4.94 12.70
C ALA A 114 21.55 -6.02 13.79
N ASP A 115 20.45 -6.74 14.06
CA ASP A 115 20.39 -7.83 15.03
C ASP A 115 19.51 -8.99 14.52
N PRO A 116 20.10 -9.97 13.80
CA PRO A 116 19.37 -11.09 13.23
C PRO A 116 18.74 -12.06 14.26
N SER A 117 19.02 -11.87 15.55
CA SER A 117 18.39 -12.65 16.63
C SER A 117 16.92 -12.25 16.84
N LYS A 118 16.55 -11.01 16.48
CA LYS A 118 15.19 -10.44 16.59
C LYS A 118 14.26 -10.92 15.47
N LYS A 119 14.08 -12.24 15.33
CA LYS A 119 13.23 -12.85 14.29
C LYS A 119 11.77 -12.43 14.41
N ASP A 120 11.28 -12.28 15.64
CA ASP A 120 9.95 -11.78 15.99
C ASP A 120 9.64 -10.41 15.36
N ILE A 121 10.63 -9.52 15.32
CA ILE A 121 10.50 -8.21 14.65
C ILE A 121 10.29 -8.38 13.14
N LEU A 122 11.04 -9.29 12.51
CA LEU A 122 10.90 -9.54 11.07
C LEU A 122 9.53 -10.16 10.72
N GLU A 123 8.95 -10.94 11.64
CA GLU A 123 7.62 -11.54 11.48
C GLU A 123 6.49 -10.49 11.41
N LEU A 124 6.72 -9.26 11.91
CA LEU A 124 5.78 -8.15 11.73
C LEU A 124 5.48 -7.86 10.26
N LEU A 125 6.41 -8.17 9.34
CA LEU A 125 6.17 -8.00 7.91
C LEU A 125 5.16 -9.01 7.34
N GLY A 126 4.67 -9.95 8.16
CA GLY A 126 3.70 -10.96 7.77
C GLY A 126 4.26 -12.05 6.86
N PHE A 127 3.39 -12.95 6.42
CA PHE A 127 3.77 -14.05 5.53
C PHE A 127 4.44 -13.54 4.25
N LYS A 128 5.60 -14.08 3.88
CA LYS A 128 6.40 -13.62 2.73
C LYS A 128 6.70 -12.10 2.73
N LYS A 129 6.70 -11.47 3.91
CA LYS A 129 6.92 -10.03 4.10
C LYS A 129 5.91 -9.15 3.34
N THR A 130 4.63 -9.55 3.24
CA THR A 130 3.60 -8.82 2.44
C THR A 130 2.70 -7.85 3.22
N CYS A 131 2.72 -7.84 4.55
CA CYS A 131 1.90 -6.94 5.38
C CYS A 131 2.14 -5.48 4.98
N LEU A 132 1.07 -4.74 4.63
CA LEU A 132 1.13 -3.34 4.17
C LEU A 132 2.12 -3.08 3.02
N LYS A 133 2.41 -4.08 2.18
CA LYS A 133 3.34 -3.94 1.03
C LYS A 133 2.66 -3.33 -0.20
N ALA A 134 1.37 -3.55 -0.37
CA ALA A 134 0.61 -3.10 -1.53
C ALA A 134 0.32 -1.59 -1.43
N CYS A 135 0.19 -0.89 -2.57
CA CYS A 135 -0.13 0.53 -2.55
C CYS A 135 -1.56 0.76 -2.03
N ALA A 136 -1.79 1.86 -1.31
CA ALA A 136 -3.10 2.25 -0.80
C ALA A 136 -4.16 2.47 -1.91
N GLU A 137 -3.76 2.71 -3.15
CA GLU A 137 -4.70 2.84 -4.28
C GLU A 137 -5.26 1.52 -4.81
N VAL A 138 -4.56 0.40 -4.55
CA VAL A 138 -5.01 -0.93 -4.99
C VAL A 138 -5.40 -1.84 -3.84
N SER A 139 -4.92 -1.56 -2.62
CA SER A 139 -5.24 -2.32 -1.41
C SER A 139 -6.13 -1.50 -0.50
N GLN A 140 -7.40 -1.86 -0.41
CA GLN A 140 -8.34 -1.27 0.56
C GLN A 140 -7.84 -1.41 2.00
N TRP A 141 -7.23 -2.55 2.33
CA TRP A 141 -6.66 -2.79 3.67
C TRP A 141 -5.49 -1.86 3.97
N THR A 142 -4.54 -1.71 3.03
CA THR A 142 -3.41 -0.79 3.24
C THR A 142 -3.91 0.65 3.35
N ARG A 143 -4.87 1.06 2.51
CA ARG A 143 -5.50 2.39 2.61
C ARG A 143 -6.14 2.62 3.98
N LEU A 144 -6.90 1.65 4.46
CA LEU A 144 -7.61 1.73 5.73
C LEU A 144 -6.64 1.96 6.89
N CYS A 145 -5.56 1.15 6.95
CA CYS A 145 -4.56 1.24 8.02
C CYS A 145 -3.68 2.49 7.92
N GLU A 146 -3.18 2.79 6.72
CA GLU A 146 -2.14 3.80 6.51
C GLU A 146 -2.69 5.23 6.38
N ILE A 147 -3.92 5.39 5.88
CA ILE A 147 -4.48 6.70 5.53
C ILE A 147 -5.79 6.93 6.27
N SER A 148 -6.79 6.08 6.03
CA SER A 148 -8.16 6.39 6.44
C SER A 148 -8.34 6.46 7.96
N ILE A 149 -7.90 5.45 8.71
CA ILE A 149 -8.06 5.42 10.17
C ILE A 149 -7.26 6.53 10.87
N PRO A 150 -5.96 6.75 10.57
CA PRO A 150 -5.23 7.87 11.15
C PRO A 150 -5.95 9.21 10.95
N LEU A 151 -6.36 9.53 9.72
CA LEU A 151 -7.05 10.80 9.43
C LEU A 151 -8.44 10.89 10.07
N ALA A 152 -9.20 9.80 10.08
CA ALA A 152 -10.52 9.75 10.69
C ALA A 152 -10.45 9.97 12.21
N VAL A 153 -9.46 9.39 12.88
CA VAL A 153 -9.23 9.60 14.32
C VAL A 153 -8.75 11.02 14.59
N GLU A 154 -7.82 11.55 13.79
CA GLU A 154 -7.39 12.96 13.92
C GLU A 154 -8.57 13.92 13.79
N GLY A 155 -9.42 13.75 12.76
CA GLY A 155 -10.62 14.57 12.59
C GLY A 155 -11.60 14.43 13.76
N PHE A 156 -11.79 13.22 14.28
CA PHE A 156 -12.63 12.95 15.44
C PHE A 156 -12.16 13.67 16.71
N LEU A 157 -10.84 13.73 16.93
CA LEU A 157 -10.23 14.40 18.08
C LEU A 157 -10.28 15.92 17.99
N MET A 158 -10.28 16.48 16.77
CA MET A 158 -10.35 17.92 16.51
C MET A 158 -11.79 18.46 16.47
N ALA A 159 -12.79 17.61 16.24
CA ALA A 159 -14.18 18.00 16.14
C ALA A 159 -14.73 18.57 17.47
N SER A 160 -15.59 19.59 17.39
CA SER A 160 -16.30 20.09 18.57
C SER A 160 -17.20 18.99 19.17
N PRO A 161 -17.49 19.02 20.48
CA PRO A 161 -18.30 17.99 21.14
C PRO A 161 -19.66 17.73 20.48
N GLU A 162 -20.23 18.72 19.79
CA GLU A 162 -21.51 18.68 19.09
C GLU A 162 -21.44 17.88 17.77
N HIS A 163 -20.32 17.96 17.03
CA HIS A 163 -20.09 17.21 15.78
C HIS A 163 -19.44 15.84 16.03
N CYS A 164 -18.84 15.67 17.20
CA CYS A 164 -18.24 14.42 17.64
C CYS A 164 -19.32 13.49 18.23
N GLN A 165 -20.51 13.33 17.64
CA GLN A 165 -21.53 12.40 18.19
C GLN A 165 -21.46 11.00 17.58
N THR A 166 -20.98 10.88 16.33
CA THR A 166 -20.97 9.62 15.58
C THR A 166 -19.59 8.95 15.59
N ILE A 167 -19.58 7.61 15.51
CA ILE A 167 -18.35 6.83 15.33
C ILE A 167 -17.86 7.06 13.89
N PRO A 168 -16.56 7.34 13.65
CA PRO A 168 -16.07 7.53 12.30
C PRO A 168 -16.31 6.29 11.42
N PRO A 169 -16.75 6.47 10.16
CA PRO A 169 -17.05 5.35 9.25
C PRO A 169 -15.89 4.36 9.07
N ASP A 170 -14.65 4.86 9.08
CA ASP A 170 -13.44 4.03 8.94
C ASP A 170 -13.20 3.13 10.17
N ILE A 171 -13.63 3.56 11.37
CA ILE A 171 -13.60 2.73 12.58
C ILE A 171 -14.67 1.62 12.47
N LEU A 172 -15.87 1.95 11.99
CA LEU A 172 -16.90 0.95 11.71
C LEU A 172 -16.46 -0.03 10.60
N GLN A 173 -15.71 0.45 9.62
CA GLN A 173 -15.12 -0.40 8.60
C GLN A 173 -14.09 -1.37 9.19
N LEU A 174 -13.25 -0.93 10.13
CA LEU A 174 -12.35 -1.83 10.86
C LEU A 174 -13.12 -2.89 11.66
N GLU A 175 -14.16 -2.49 12.39
CA GLU A 175 -15.02 -3.42 13.14
C GLU A 175 -15.58 -4.51 12.23
N ARG A 176 -16.14 -4.12 11.07
CA ARG A 176 -16.63 -5.07 10.06
C ARG A 176 -15.52 -5.99 9.54
N LYS A 177 -14.33 -5.43 9.27
CA LYS A 177 -13.18 -6.22 8.78
C LYS A 177 -12.74 -7.27 9.79
N LEU A 178 -12.75 -6.98 11.09
CA LEU A 178 -12.43 -7.95 12.13
C LEU A 178 -13.47 -9.08 12.24
N GLY A 179 -14.69 -8.88 11.72
CA GLY A 179 -15.74 -9.90 11.66
C GLY A 179 -15.71 -10.75 10.39
N GLU A 180 -14.87 -10.43 9.40
CA GLU A 180 -14.72 -11.23 8.19
C GLU A 180 -13.93 -12.53 8.47
N PRO A 181 -14.21 -13.63 7.75
CA PRO A 181 -13.44 -14.87 7.93
C PRO A 181 -12.01 -14.71 7.44
N VAL A 182 -11.06 -15.18 8.26
CA VAL A 182 -9.62 -15.12 7.95
C VAL A 182 -9.24 -16.21 6.94
N ARG A 183 -8.32 -15.86 6.03
CA ARG A 183 -7.59 -16.85 5.23
C ARG A 183 -6.10 -16.78 5.54
N VAL A 184 -5.51 -17.89 5.97
CA VAL A 184 -4.08 -17.97 6.29
C VAL A 184 -3.34 -18.98 5.42
N HIS A 185 -2.01 -18.94 5.43
CA HIS A 185 -1.22 -20.04 4.88
C HIS A 185 -1.53 -21.33 5.65
N ASN A 186 -1.75 -22.44 4.93
CA ASN A 186 -2.25 -23.71 5.48
C ASN A 186 -3.66 -23.61 6.11
N ASP A 187 -4.52 -22.72 5.60
CA ASP A 187 -5.91 -22.52 6.05
C ASP A 187 -6.65 -23.83 6.35
N ASP A 188 -6.72 -24.74 5.36
CA ASP A 188 -7.37 -26.04 5.47
C ASP A 188 -6.81 -26.90 6.62
N LYS A 189 -5.50 -26.85 6.87
CA LYS A 189 -4.87 -27.61 7.96
C LYS A 189 -5.36 -27.10 9.31
N ILE A 190 -5.38 -25.79 9.50
CA ILE A 190 -5.77 -25.14 10.76
C ILE A 190 -7.27 -25.31 10.99
N ARG A 191 -8.09 -25.14 9.95
CA ARG A 191 -9.55 -25.35 10.06
C ARG A 191 -9.91 -26.80 10.38
N ARG A 192 -9.13 -27.78 9.90
CA ARG A 192 -9.27 -29.18 10.29
C ARG A 192 -8.86 -29.42 11.75
N GLN A 193 -7.87 -28.73 12.27
CA GLN A 193 -7.53 -28.75 13.71
C GLN A 193 -8.64 -28.12 14.56
N LYS A 194 -9.26 -27.02 14.11
CA LYS A 194 -10.41 -26.39 14.78
C LYS A 194 -11.57 -27.37 14.87
N LEU A 195 -11.86 -28.07 13.77
CA LEU A 195 -12.88 -29.12 13.72
C LEU A 195 -12.56 -30.30 14.66
N GLN A 196 -11.28 -30.67 14.80
CA GLN A 196 -10.85 -31.70 15.76
C GLN A 196 -11.13 -31.27 17.20
N GLN A 197 -10.76 -30.05 17.58
CA GLN A 197 -10.99 -29.53 18.93
C GLN A 197 -12.48 -29.37 19.25
N GLN A 198 -13.28 -28.84 18.31
CA GLN A 198 -14.73 -28.72 18.48
C GLN A 198 -15.39 -30.10 18.67
N LYS A 199 -14.95 -31.12 17.94
CA LYS A 199 -15.45 -32.50 18.10
C LYS A 199 -14.95 -33.21 19.36
N ALA A 200 -13.78 -32.84 19.87
CA ALA A 200 -13.26 -33.36 21.13
C ALA A 200 -14.01 -32.74 22.33
N GLY A 201 -14.17 -31.41 22.35
CA GLY A 201 -14.95 -30.72 23.38
C GLY A 201 -16.43 -31.14 23.42
N ALA A 202 -17.03 -31.46 22.27
CA ALA A 202 -18.39 -32.00 22.21
C ALA A 202 -18.54 -33.44 22.77
N LYS A 203 -17.44 -34.21 22.85
CA LYS A 203 -17.44 -35.55 23.45
C LYS A 203 -17.27 -35.51 24.97
N ASP A 204 -16.52 -34.55 25.48
CA ASP A 204 -16.32 -34.35 26.92
C ASP A 204 -17.53 -33.68 27.60
N ALA A 205 -18.41 -33.02 26.83
CA ALA A 205 -19.64 -32.39 27.32
C ALA A 205 -20.85 -33.33 27.46
N VAL A 206 -20.69 -34.65 27.25
CA VAL A 206 -21.79 -35.63 27.43
C VAL A 206 -21.78 -36.14 28.88
N PRO A 207 -22.83 -35.92 29.71
CA PRO A 207 -22.88 -36.45 31.06
C PRO A 207 -23.00 -37.98 31.01
N VAL A 208 -22.05 -38.70 31.60
CA VAL A 208 -22.16 -40.14 31.83
C VAL A 208 -23.22 -40.36 32.92
N LEU A 209 -24.45 -40.67 32.51
CA LEU A 209 -25.46 -41.27 33.37
C LEU A 209 -25.05 -42.72 33.69
N GLY A 210 -24.60 -42.99 34.91
CA GLY A 210 -24.43 -44.38 35.38
C GLY A 210 -23.70 -44.60 36.69
N LYS A 211 -24.49 -44.74 37.76
CA LYS A 211 -24.28 -45.52 39.01
C LYS A 211 -23.57 -44.88 40.21
N GLU A 212 -24.45 -44.49 41.14
CA GLU A 212 -24.46 -44.69 42.59
C GLU A 212 -23.22 -44.31 43.42
N ALA A 213 -23.49 -43.34 44.30
CA ALA A 213 -22.64 -42.84 45.36
C ALA A 213 -22.52 -43.84 46.52
N THR A 214 -21.30 -44.02 47.02
CA THR A 214 -21.07 -44.16 48.46
C THR A 214 -20.17 -43.01 48.92
N GLU A 215 -20.79 -42.19 49.76
CA GLU A 215 -20.33 -41.31 50.84
C GLU A 215 -18.91 -40.70 50.90
N GLU A 216 -18.96 -39.45 51.39
CA GLU A 216 -17.91 -38.65 52.05
C GLU A 216 -16.89 -37.85 51.20
N GLY A 217 -17.14 -36.53 51.14
CA GLY A 217 -16.12 -35.57 51.59
C GLY A 217 -15.48 -34.63 50.57
N LYS A 218 -15.78 -33.33 50.75
CA LYS A 218 -15.05 -32.12 50.30
C LYS A 218 -15.13 -31.74 48.82
N THR A 219 -16.07 -30.85 48.52
CA THR A 219 -16.04 -29.94 47.37
C THR A 219 -14.89 -28.94 47.52
N VAL A 220 -13.87 -29.07 46.66
CA VAL A 220 -12.95 -27.98 46.32
C VAL A 220 -13.50 -27.34 45.06
N GLU A 221 -13.96 -26.10 45.14
CA GLU A 221 -14.35 -25.32 43.95
C GLU A 221 -13.10 -25.06 43.11
N MET A 222 -13.01 -25.75 41.97
CA MET A 222 -12.01 -25.50 40.95
C MET A 222 -12.66 -24.57 39.93
N HIS A 223 -12.28 -23.28 39.94
CA HIS A 223 -12.69 -22.31 38.93
C HIS A 223 -12.28 -22.82 37.53
N GLU A 224 -13.26 -23.27 36.74
CA GLU A 224 -13.08 -23.60 35.33
C GLU A 224 -12.91 -22.30 34.53
N HIS A 225 -11.66 -21.92 34.23
CA HIS A 225 -11.39 -20.95 33.20
C HIS A 225 -11.66 -21.58 31.82
N PRO A 226 -12.39 -20.91 30.90
CA PRO A 226 -12.62 -21.44 29.55
C PRO A 226 -11.30 -21.68 28.83
N LEU A 227 -11.17 -22.84 28.19
CA LEU A 227 -10.01 -23.16 27.35
C LEU A 227 -9.83 -22.09 26.26
N PRO A 228 -8.59 -21.62 25.99
CA PRO A 228 -8.33 -20.66 24.92
C PRO A 228 -8.80 -21.21 23.57
N SER A 229 -9.38 -20.36 22.71
CA SER A 229 -9.71 -20.78 21.34
C SER A 229 -8.45 -21.28 20.61
N LEU A 230 -8.62 -22.19 19.63
CA LEU A 230 -7.51 -22.70 18.84
C LEU A 230 -6.69 -21.55 18.25
N GLU A 231 -7.37 -20.56 17.69
CA GLU A 231 -6.77 -19.38 17.10
C GLU A 231 -5.89 -18.62 18.08
N LEU A 232 -6.39 -18.39 19.31
CA LEU A 232 -5.59 -17.77 20.37
C LEU A 232 -4.36 -18.62 20.70
N SER A 233 -4.51 -19.94 20.84
CA SER A 233 -3.37 -20.83 21.13
C SER A 233 -2.30 -20.81 20.01
N ILE A 234 -2.71 -20.80 18.74
CA ILE A 234 -1.82 -20.71 17.58
C ILE A 234 -1.13 -19.33 17.53
N ALA A 235 -1.87 -18.27 17.83
CA ALA A 235 -1.34 -16.91 17.83
C ALA A 235 -0.27 -16.71 18.90
N PHE A 236 -0.53 -17.15 20.14
CA PHE A 236 0.39 -16.98 21.27
C PHE A 236 1.59 -17.94 21.21
N SER A 237 1.45 -19.15 20.67
CA SER A 237 2.59 -20.07 20.49
C SER A 237 3.65 -19.49 19.55
N LYS A 238 3.25 -18.79 18.47
CA LYS A 238 4.19 -18.06 17.61
C LYS A 238 4.88 -16.90 18.33
N LEU A 239 4.14 -16.12 19.13
CA LEU A 239 4.71 -14.99 19.87
C LEU A 239 5.72 -15.42 20.94
N LEU A 240 5.58 -16.62 21.50
CA LEU A 240 6.46 -17.15 22.54
C LEU A 240 7.67 -17.94 21.99
N VAL A 241 7.82 -18.03 20.66
CA VAL A 241 8.90 -18.80 19.99
C VAL A 241 9.01 -20.22 20.57
N GLN A 242 7.88 -20.83 20.95
CA GLN A 242 7.86 -22.25 21.26
C GLN A 242 7.74 -23.00 19.94
N GLU A 243 8.75 -23.81 19.61
CA GLU A 243 8.65 -24.78 18.52
C GLU A 243 7.47 -25.70 18.83
N VAL A 244 6.44 -25.62 17.99
CA VAL A 244 5.34 -26.58 18.03
C VAL A 244 5.94 -27.93 17.66
N SER A 245 5.96 -28.87 18.61
CA SER A 245 6.38 -30.24 18.32
C SER A 245 5.52 -30.78 17.18
N ASP A 246 6.15 -31.21 16.09
CA ASP A 246 5.50 -31.96 15.00
C ASP A 246 5.17 -33.38 15.49
N ALA A 247 4.27 -33.49 16.47
CA ALA A 247 3.67 -34.75 16.84
C ALA A 247 2.70 -35.15 15.72
N VAL A 248 3.09 -36.15 14.93
CA VAL A 248 2.25 -36.77 13.90
C VAL A 248 1.11 -37.53 14.57
N ASN A 249 0.07 -36.82 15.01
CA ASN A 249 -1.18 -37.45 15.40
C ASN A 249 -1.89 -37.94 14.13
N ARG A 250 -2.10 -39.26 14.02
CA ARG A 250 -2.88 -39.87 12.94
C ARG A 250 -4.29 -39.29 12.96
N GLU A 251 -4.57 -38.39 12.02
CA GLU A 251 -5.90 -37.77 11.86
C GLU A 251 -7.00 -38.80 11.63
N ALA A 252 -8.16 -38.60 12.28
CA ALA A 252 -9.31 -39.48 12.12
C ALA A 252 -9.86 -39.47 10.67
N PRO A 253 -10.28 -40.62 10.10
CA PRO A 253 -10.71 -40.74 8.69
C PRO A 253 -11.86 -39.81 8.29
N CYS A 254 -12.75 -39.46 9.24
CA CYS A 254 -13.90 -38.59 9.01
C CYS A 254 -13.52 -37.11 8.78
N ILE A 255 -12.33 -36.69 9.21
CA ILE A 255 -11.84 -35.30 9.11
C ILE A 255 -11.07 -35.08 7.81
N ARG A 256 -10.44 -36.14 7.28
CA ARG A 256 -9.82 -36.13 5.94
C ARG A 256 -10.85 -36.08 4.81
N ARG A 257 -12.05 -36.63 5.02
CA ARG A 257 -13.12 -36.70 4.02
C ARG A 257 -14.05 -35.47 4.00
N THR A 258 -13.89 -34.52 4.92
CA THR A 258 -14.68 -33.27 4.96
C THR A 258 -14.27 -32.35 3.81
N LYS A 259 -15.25 -31.88 3.03
CA LYS A 259 -15.03 -30.90 1.96
C LYS A 259 -14.59 -29.57 2.56
N THR A 260 -13.74 -28.82 1.84
CA THR A 260 -13.22 -27.51 2.30
C THR A 260 -14.34 -26.49 2.58
N SER A 261 -15.50 -26.60 1.92
CA SER A 261 -16.69 -25.79 2.19
C SER A 261 -17.27 -26.01 3.59
N ASP A 262 -17.07 -27.19 4.16
CA ASP A 262 -17.75 -27.64 5.39
C ASP A 262 -16.83 -27.50 6.62
N LEU A 263 -15.62 -26.97 6.44
CA LEU A 263 -14.67 -26.73 7.53
C LEU A 263 -15.07 -25.44 8.29
N PRO A 264 -14.91 -25.39 9.63
CA PRO A 264 -15.22 -24.18 10.40
C PRO A 264 -14.35 -23.01 9.93
N LEU A 265 -14.90 -21.80 9.93
CA LEU A 265 -14.18 -20.58 9.56
C LEU A 265 -13.20 -20.20 10.67
N LEU A 266 -12.14 -19.48 10.31
CA LEU A 266 -11.17 -18.93 11.27
C LEU A 266 -11.52 -17.48 11.57
N ASP A 267 -11.42 -17.13 12.84
CA ASP A 267 -11.73 -15.80 13.35
C ASP A 267 -10.46 -14.97 13.48
N HIS A 268 -10.60 -13.65 13.37
CA HIS A 268 -9.48 -12.74 13.62
C HIS A 268 -9.04 -12.84 15.09
N VAL A 269 -7.73 -13.01 15.29
CA VAL A 269 -7.07 -12.77 16.60
C VAL A 269 -6.52 -11.36 16.62
N PHE A 270 -5.88 -10.98 15.52
CA PHE A 270 -5.19 -9.74 15.21
C PHE A 270 -5.72 -9.15 13.89
N ALA A 271 -5.27 -7.96 13.52
CA ALA A 271 -5.87 -7.15 12.46
C ALA A 271 -5.90 -7.84 11.08
N GLU A 272 -4.80 -8.48 10.65
CA GLU A 272 -4.73 -9.20 9.37
C GLU A 272 -5.17 -10.67 9.46
N GLY A 273 -5.38 -11.20 10.67
CA GLY A 273 -5.79 -12.59 10.86
C GLY A 273 -5.32 -13.18 12.18
N LEU A 274 -4.63 -14.32 12.13
CA LEU A 274 -4.20 -15.04 13.33
C LEU A 274 -2.92 -14.48 13.98
N TYR A 275 -2.10 -13.75 13.22
CA TYR A 275 -0.75 -13.39 13.63
C TYR A 275 -0.64 -11.89 13.86
N PHE A 276 0.16 -11.51 14.86
CA PHE A 276 0.48 -10.12 15.14
C PHE A 276 1.41 -9.59 14.05
N THR A 277 1.03 -8.49 13.42
CA THR A 277 1.71 -7.93 12.26
C THR A 277 1.93 -6.43 12.40
N LEU A 278 2.61 -5.84 11.42
CA LEU A 278 2.80 -4.40 11.34
C LEU A 278 1.46 -3.64 11.27
N ALA A 279 0.40 -4.24 10.71
CA ALA A 279 -0.93 -3.63 10.71
C ALA A 279 -1.44 -3.39 12.14
N ASP A 280 -1.20 -4.30 13.09
CA ASP A 280 -1.59 -4.13 14.48
C ASP A 280 -0.82 -2.97 15.15
N ILE A 281 0.48 -2.84 14.86
CA ILE A 281 1.32 -1.72 15.32
C ILE A 281 0.83 -0.38 14.76
N VAL A 282 0.40 -0.35 13.50
CA VAL A 282 -0.15 0.85 12.86
C VAL A 282 -1.49 1.25 13.47
N LEU A 283 -2.39 0.30 13.70
CA LEU A 283 -3.73 0.57 14.20
C LEU A 283 -3.75 0.93 15.69
N LEU A 284 -2.87 0.35 16.50
CA LEU A 284 -2.92 0.46 17.96
C LEU A 284 -2.91 1.91 18.48
N PRO A 285 -1.97 2.80 18.09
CA PRO A 285 -1.97 4.18 18.54
C PRO A 285 -3.25 4.94 18.14
N CYS A 286 -3.76 4.70 16.94
CA CYS A 286 -4.98 5.35 16.43
C CYS A 286 -6.22 4.91 17.21
N ILE A 287 -6.42 3.59 17.32
CA ILE A 287 -7.59 3.04 18.01
C ILE A 287 -7.53 3.36 19.50
N HIS A 288 -6.35 3.38 20.11
CA HIS A 288 -6.18 3.84 21.47
C HIS A 288 -6.71 5.25 21.69
N GLN A 289 -6.24 6.22 20.88
CA GLN A 289 -6.68 7.61 21.02
C GLN A 289 -8.19 7.77 20.81
N PHE A 290 -8.75 7.04 19.84
CA PHE A 290 -10.19 6.98 19.63
C PHE A 290 -10.94 6.46 20.86
N LEU A 291 -10.50 5.33 21.45
CA LEU A 291 -11.15 4.72 22.61
C LEU A 291 -11.02 5.60 23.87
N VAL A 292 -9.86 6.19 24.11
CA VAL A 292 -9.63 7.08 25.27
C VAL A 292 -10.51 8.32 25.17
N SER A 293 -10.60 8.93 23.98
CA SER A 293 -11.47 10.08 23.75
C SER A 293 -12.95 9.70 23.91
N SER A 294 -13.37 8.57 23.32
CA SER A 294 -14.75 8.08 23.42
C SER A 294 -15.17 7.77 24.86
N LYS A 295 -14.29 7.13 25.66
CA LYS A 295 -14.53 6.85 27.07
C LYS A 295 -14.76 8.13 27.88
N LYS A 296 -13.99 9.19 27.61
CA LYS A 296 -14.15 10.49 28.29
C LYS A 296 -15.42 11.24 27.91
N GLN A 297 -15.89 11.05 26.68
CA GLN A 297 -17.15 11.62 26.21
C GLN A 297 -18.38 10.84 26.70
N GLY A 298 -18.20 9.78 27.51
CA GLY A 298 -19.30 8.95 28.01
C GLY A 298 -20.04 8.19 26.90
N LYS A 299 -19.41 8.03 25.74
CA LYS A 299 -20.02 7.34 24.60
C LYS A 299 -20.13 5.86 24.88
N ASN A 300 -21.26 5.29 24.48
CA ASN A 300 -21.50 3.87 24.63
C ASN A 300 -20.64 3.10 23.61
N LEU A 301 -19.51 2.56 24.06
CA LEU A 301 -18.62 1.69 23.27
C LEU A 301 -19.23 0.30 23.01
N VAL A 302 -20.45 0.03 23.50
CA VAL A 302 -21.18 -1.24 23.31
C VAL A 302 -21.30 -1.64 21.83
N ASN A 303 -21.15 -0.70 20.89
CA ASN A 303 -21.24 -0.97 19.45
C ASN A 303 -19.91 -1.39 18.77
N LEU A 304 -18.82 -1.63 19.50
CA LEU A 304 -17.51 -2.05 18.92
C LEU A 304 -16.87 -3.25 19.66
N PRO A 305 -17.55 -4.41 19.77
CA PRO A 305 -17.05 -5.56 20.50
C PRO A 305 -15.77 -6.19 19.92
N LEU A 306 -15.62 -6.24 18.59
CA LEU A 306 -14.47 -6.87 17.94
C LEU A 306 -13.21 -6.02 18.07
N ILE A 307 -13.32 -4.69 17.90
CA ILE A 307 -12.22 -3.76 18.19
C ILE A 307 -11.83 -3.83 19.66
N SER A 308 -12.79 -3.89 20.57
CA SER A 308 -12.51 -4.00 22.01
C SER A 308 -11.74 -5.28 22.34
N ASN A 309 -12.17 -6.42 21.78
CA ASN A 309 -11.50 -7.71 21.93
C ASN A 309 -10.10 -7.71 21.29
N TRP A 310 -9.97 -7.17 20.08
CA TRP A 310 -8.69 -7.00 19.40
C TRP A 310 -7.72 -6.16 20.25
N TYR A 311 -8.18 -5.03 20.76
CA TYR A 311 -7.39 -4.12 21.59
C TYR A 311 -6.90 -4.82 22.87
N GLN A 312 -7.76 -5.58 23.56
CA GLN A 312 -7.35 -6.38 24.72
C GLN A 312 -6.30 -7.46 24.37
N ARG A 313 -6.41 -8.12 23.22
CA ARG A 313 -5.45 -9.14 22.77
C ARG A 313 -4.10 -8.52 22.41
N VAL A 314 -4.10 -7.39 21.72
CA VAL A 314 -2.88 -6.63 21.38
C VAL A 314 -2.14 -6.19 22.65
N GLN A 315 -2.85 -5.77 23.70
CA GLN A 315 -2.23 -5.46 24.99
C GLN A 315 -1.50 -6.65 25.64
N LYS A 316 -1.87 -7.90 25.32
CA LYS A 316 -1.22 -9.10 25.88
C LYS A 316 0.11 -9.42 25.19
N VAL A 317 0.42 -8.77 24.07
CA VAL A 317 1.71 -8.95 23.37
C VAL A 317 2.83 -8.32 24.19
N PRO A 318 3.89 -9.08 24.59
CA PRO A 318 4.92 -8.56 25.50
C PRO A 318 5.61 -7.28 25.01
N GLY A 319 5.94 -7.22 23.71
CA GLY A 319 6.57 -6.04 23.11
C GLY A 319 5.67 -4.79 23.13
N VAL A 320 4.34 -4.97 23.06
CA VAL A 320 3.37 -3.86 23.09
C VAL A 320 3.37 -3.16 24.44
N LYS A 321 3.35 -3.92 25.55
CA LYS A 321 3.39 -3.32 26.90
C LYS A 321 4.67 -2.52 27.13
N LYS A 322 5.81 -3.06 26.70
CA LYS A 322 7.12 -2.39 26.80
C LYS A 322 7.11 -1.09 25.98
N ALA A 323 6.64 -1.14 24.73
CA ALA A 323 6.57 0.02 23.84
C ALA A 323 5.62 1.10 24.39
N ALA A 324 4.43 0.70 24.85
CA ALA A 324 3.44 1.61 25.44
C ALA A 324 4.02 2.36 26.64
N GLY A 325 4.74 1.66 27.54
CA GLY A 325 5.44 2.30 28.65
C GLY A 325 6.49 3.33 28.21
N LYS A 326 7.29 3.02 27.18
CA LYS A 326 8.28 3.96 26.62
C LYS A 326 7.67 5.18 25.94
N CYS A 327 6.46 5.03 25.39
CA CYS A 327 5.70 6.11 24.75
C CYS A 327 4.75 6.85 25.70
N ASN A 328 4.80 6.56 27.02
CA ASN A 328 3.85 7.08 28.01
C ASN A 328 2.37 6.81 27.68
N MET A 329 2.10 5.73 26.95
CA MET A 329 0.77 5.35 26.47
C MET A 329 0.04 4.51 27.51
N GLU A 330 -1.00 5.07 28.13
CA GLU A 330 -1.74 4.45 29.23
C GLU A 330 -2.85 3.50 28.72
N LEU A 331 -2.49 2.24 28.49
CA LEU A 331 -3.41 1.24 27.93
C LEU A 331 -4.71 1.08 28.76
N LEU A 332 -5.85 1.30 28.10
CA LEU A 332 -7.17 1.14 28.70
C LEU A 332 -7.43 -0.29 29.19
N GLN A 333 -7.87 -0.39 30.44
CA GLN A 333 -8.51 -1.59 30.98
C GLN A 333 -10.01 -1.54 30.70
N PHE A 334 -10.53 -2.61 30.11
CA PHE A 334 -11.96 -2.85 29.94
C PHE A 334 -12.37 -3.95 30.93
N PRO A 335 -13.56 -3.85 31.56
CA PRO A 335 -14.14 -5.00 32.24
C PRO A 335 -14.23 -6.17 31.25
N GLU A 336 -14.08 -7.41 31.72
CA GLU A 336 -14.32 -8.59 30.88
C GLU A 336 -15.74 -8.50 30.31
N LEU A 337 -15.83 -8.19 29.02
CA LEU A 337 -17.10 -8.17 28.30
C LEU A 337 -17.60 -9.61 28.25
N MET A 338 -18.79 -9.83 28.81
CA MET A 338 -19.52 -11.09 28.64
C MET A 338 -19.60 -11.40 27.13
N PRO A 339 -19.45 -12.68 26.73
CA PRO A 339 -19.55 -13.06 25.32
C PRO A 339 -20.87 -12.53 24.76
N ALA A 340 -20.78 -11.79 23.65
CA ALA A 340 -21.96 -11.27 22.97
C ALA A 340 -22.92 -12.42 22.65
N PRO A 341 -24.25 -12.26 22.83
CA PRO A 341 -25.21 -13.24 22.35
C PRO A 341 -25.00 -13.45 20.86
N GLU A 342 -24.91 -14.71 20.42
CA GLU A 342 -24.70 -15.10 19.01
C GLU A 342 -25.79 -14.57 18.05
N GLU A 343 -26.85 -13.94 18.59
CA GLU A 343 -28.02 -13.47 17.85
C GLU A 343 -27.90 -12.02 17.32
N GLU A 344 -26.99 -11.18 17.83
CA GLU A 344 -26.82 -9.80 17.34
C GLU A 344 -25.84 -9.65 16.17
N LEU A 345 -25.09 -10.72 15.83
CA LEU A 345 -24.14 -10.74 14.70
C LEU A 345 -24.80 -10.89 13.32
N ARG A 346 -26.13 -11.02 13.25
CA ARG A 346 -26.86 -11.24 11.98
C ARG A 346 -27.52 -10.00 11.40
N ASP A 347 -27.63 -8.90 12.14
CA ASP A 347 -28.39 -7.71 11.72
C ASP A 347 -27.54 -6.55 11.17
N LEU A 348 -26.23 -6.74 11.04
CA LEU A 348 -25.34 -5.77 10.36
C LEU A 348 -25.03 -6.15 8.90
N SER A 349 -25.62 -7.23 8.37
CA SER A 349 -25.33 -7.75 7.03
C SER A 349 -26.25 -7.22 5.91
N SER A 350 -26.98 -6.12 6.11
CA SER A 350 -27.98 -5.63 5.15
C SER A 350 -27.93 -4.12 4.91
N VAL A 351 -26.75 -3.60 4.54
CA VAL A 351 -26.66 -2.37 3.74
C VAL A 351 -25.58 -2.60 2.66
N PRO A 352 -25.82 -2.19 1.39
CA PRO A 352 -25.12 -2.73 0.24
C PRO A 352 -23.60 -2.55 0.30
N HIS A 353 -22.88 -3.53 -0.24
CA HIS A 353 -21.55 -3.29 -0.78
C HIS A 353 -21.62 -2.05 -1.67
N GLU A 354 -21.02 -0.93 -1.25
CA GLU A 354 -20.74 0.21 -2.13
C GLU A 354 -19.59 -0.15 -3.08
N LEU A 355 -19.79 -1.21 -3.85
CA LEU A 355 -19.45 -1.21 -5.26
C LEU A 355 -20.83 -1.26 -5.90
N GLU A 356 -21.35 -0.09 -6.27
CA GLU A 356 -22.55 -0.01 -7.12
C GLU A 356 -22.36 -1.02 -8.26
N GLU A 357 -23.05 -2.15 -8.19
CA GLU A 357 -23.50 -2.86 -9.38
C GLU A 357 -24.50 -1.90 -10.02
N GLU A 358 -23.95 -0.92 -10.76
CA GLU A 358 -24.72 -0.09 -11.67
C GLU A 358 -25.57 -1.03 -12.51
N ASN A 359 -26.89 -0.82 -12.42
CA ASN A 359 -27.99 -1.39 -13.21
C ASN A 359 -27.59 -2.48 -14.20
N GLU A 360 -28.23 -3.65 -14.10
CA GLU A 360 -28.28 -4.61 -15.20
C GLU A 360 -28.80 -3.91 -16.46
N ASP A 361 -27.87 -3.43 -17.27
CA ASP A 361 -28.15 -2.76 -18.53
C ASP A 361 -28.68 -3.83 -19.48
N SER A 362 -30.00 -3.89 -19.62
CA SER A 362 -30.74 -4.90 -20.38
C SER A 362 -30.37 -4.91 -21.88
N HIS A 363 -29.61 -3.92 -22.33
CA HIS A 363 -29.10 -3.76 -23.69
C HIS A 363 -27.60 -4.05 -23.86
N PHE A 364 -26.91 -4.61 -22.85
CA PHE A 364 -25.48 -4.91 -22.97
C PHE A 364 -25.20 -6.02 -24.00
N ILE A 365 -24.65 -5.62 -25.16
CA ILE A 365 -24.11 -6.56 -26.15
C ILE A 365 -22.62 -6.76 -25.84
N GLY A 366 -22.29 -7.90 -25.23
CA GLY A 366 -20.92 -8.20 -24.81
C GLY A 366 -19.91 -8.33 -25.97
N GLY A 367 -18.70 -7.82 -25.77
CA GLY A 367 -17.55 -8.02 -26.67
C GLY A 367 -16.96 -6.72 -27.21
N PRO A 368 -15.71 -6.74 -27.72
CA PRO A 368 -15.00 -5.52 -28.12
C PRO A 368 -15.63 -4.90 -29.37
N ARG A 369 -16.11 -5.72 -30.32
CA ARG A 369 -16.69 -5.23 -31.58
C ARG A 369 -17.95 -4.40 -31.36
N PRO A 370 -18.98 -4.87 -30.62
CA PRO A 370 -20.14 -4.04 -30.29
C PRO A 370 -19.76 -2.72 -29.61
N THR A 371 -18.86 -2.75 -28.62
CA THR A 371 -18.42 -1.54 -27.91
C THR A 371 -17.69 -0.56 -28.83
N MET A 372 -16.83 -1.06 -29.73
CA MET A 372 -16.13 -0.24 -30.72
C MET A 372 -17.08 0.32 -31.78
N THR A 373 -18.04 -0.47 -32.25
CA THR A 373 -19.07 -0.01 -33.20
C THR A 373 -19.91 1.09 -32.58
N LYS A 374 -20.33 0.94 -31.31
CA LYS A 374 -21.06 1.98 -30.57
C LYS A 374 -20.28 3.30 -30.49
N LEU A 375 -18.97 3.24 -30.22
CA LEU A 375 -18.11 4.42 -30.23
C LEU A 375 -18.01 5.04 -31.63
N MET A 376 -17.82 4.21 -32.66
CA MET A 376 -17.69 4.64 -34.06
C MET A 376 -18.98 5.32 -34.57
N GLU A 377 -20.16 4.78 -34.25
CA GLU A 377 -21.47 5.36 -34.56
C GLU A 377 -21.67 6.74 -33.91
N ASN A 378 -20.98 7.00 -32.79
CA ASN A 378 -20.93 8.28 -32.11
C ASN A 378 -19.71 9.14 -32.50
N GLY A 379 -19.02 8.79 -33.58
CA GLY A 379 -17.91 9.57 -34.15
C GLY A 379 -16.58 9.46 -33.38
N ILE A 380 -16.41 8.45 -32.53
CA ILE A 380 -15.20 8.22 -31.75
C ILE A 380 -14.40 7.07 -32.37
N GLU A 381 -13.20 7.38 -32.83
CA GLU A 381 -12.24 6.42 -33.39
C GLU A 381 -10.86 6.64 -32.80
N ALA A 382 -10.08 5.56 -32.68
CA ALA A 382 -8.69 5.63 -32.23
C ALA A 382 -7.84 6.43 -33.25
N LYS A 383 -7.28 7.55 -32.81
CA LYS A 383 -6.40 8.40 -33.62
C LYS A 383 -4.99 8.43 -33.03
N PHE A 384 -3.99 8.28 -33.89
CA PHE A 384 -2.58 8.34 -33.52
C PHE A 384 -1.89 9.49 -34.24
N SER A 385 -1.16 10.30 -33.49
CA SER A 385 -0.26 11.33 -33.99
C SER A 385 1.09 10.71 -34.38
N PRO A 386 1.80 11.29 -35.37
CA PRO A 386 3.16 10.87 -35.70
C PRO A 386 4.12 11.15 -34.54
N HIS A 387 5.18 10.33 -34.40
CA HIS A 387 6.19 10.57 -33.39
C HIS A 387 6.94 11.90 -33.69
N PRO A 388 7.24 12.75 -32.68
CA PRO A 388 7.86 14.06 -32.92
C PRO A 388 9.28 13.98 -33.49
N CYS A 389 9.97 12.86 -33.29
CA CYS A 389 11.36 12.63 -33.70
C CYS A 389 11.56 11.16 -34.12
N PRO A 390 11.00 10.69 -35.25
CA PRO A 390 10.93 9.26 -35.58
C PRO A 390 12.29 8.62 -35.90
N ASN A 391 13.21 9.40 -36.46
CA ASN A 391 14.55 8.95 -36.85
C ASN A 391 15.61 9.18 -35.76
N TRP A 392 15.23 9.74 -34.61
CA TRP A 392 16.17 10.06 -33.55
C TRP A 392 16.52 8.79 -32.76
N THR A 393 17.81 8.55 -32.55
CA THR A 393 18.30 7.43 -31.74
C THR A 393 19.48 7.86 -30.90
N LEU A 394 19.58 7.26 -29.72
CA LEU A 394 20.80 7.27 -28.94
C LEU A 394 21.88 6.43 -29.61
N ASP A 395 23.12 6.89 -29.47
CA ASP A 395 24.29 6.09 -29.81
C ASP A 395 24.58 5.08 -28.70
N TRP A 396 23.79 4.02 -28.67
CA TRP A 396 23.93 2.93 -27.70
C TRP A 396 25.28 2.22 -27.74
N THR A 397 26.10 2.44 -28.77
CA THR A 397 27.41 1.80 -28.92
C THR A 397 28.51 2.52 -28.15
N ASN A 398 28.41 3.85 -28.05
CA ASN A 398 29.39 4.70 -27.36
C ASN A 398 28.97 5.08 -25.93
N LEU A 399 27.72 4.81 -25.55
CA LEU A 399 27.26 5.02 -24.17
C LEU A 399 27.89 4.02 -23.19
N PRO A 400 28.22 4.44 -21.95
CA PRO A 400 28.67 3.52 -20.92
C PRO A 400 27.68 2.35 -20.71
N SER A 401 28.20 1.17 -20.41
CA SER A 401 27.39 -0.05 -20.26
C SER A 401 26.28 0.10 -19.21
N ALA A 402 26.57 0.79 -18.10
CA ALA A 402 25.62 1.07 -17.03
C ALA A 402 24.44 1.97 -17.44
N VAL A 403 24.54 2.74 -18.53
CA VAL A 403 23.40 3.48 -19.11
C VAL A 403 22.45 2.54 -19.86
N SER A 404 23.00 1.50 -20.50
CA SER A 404 22.24 0.57 -21.33
C SER A 404 21.33 -0.35 -20.51
N PRO A 405 20.10 -0.66 -20.98
CA PRO A 405 19.25 -1.66 -20.36
C PRO A 405 19.83 -3.09 -20.43
N GLY A 406 20.89 -3.31 -21.22
CA GLY A 406 21.53 -4.62 -21.41
C GLY A 406 22.13 -5.22 -20.15
N GLU A 407 22.61 -4.39 -19.21
CA GLU A 407 23.16 -4.87 -17.93
C GLU A 407 22.11 -5.51 -17.01
N GLY A 408 20.82 -5.32 -17.29
CA GLY A 408 19.71 -5.94 -16.56
C GLY A 408 19.58 -7.46 -16.72
N LYS A 409 20.61 -8.16 -17.22
CA LYS A 409 20.60 -9.60 -17.56
C LYS A 409 19.44 -9.99 -18.49
N MET A 410 19.11 -9.11 -19.43
CA MET A 410 18.05 -9.31 -20.41
C MET A 410 18.61 -9.99 -21.66
N SER A 411 17.77 -10.73 -22.40
CA SER A 411 18.18 -11.24 -23.72
C SER A 411 18.48 -10.08 -24.67
N ARG A 412 19.36 -10.31 -25.65
CA ARG A 412 19.76 -9.28 -26.63
C ARG A 412 18.56 -8.63 -27.32
N ASP A 413 17.58 -9.42 -27.75
CA ASP A 413 16.37 -8.90 -28.40
C ASP A 413 15.50 -8.06 -27.45
N ARG A 414 15.44 -8.44 -26.17
CA ARG A 414 14.69 -7.70 -25.16
C ARG A 414 15.39 -6.38 -24.82
N ALA A 415 16.73 -6.38 -24.78
CA ALA A 415 17.53 -5.18 -24.61
C ALA A 415 17.35 -4.22 -25.80
N LEU A 416 17.43 -4.72 -27.04
CA LEU A 416 17.21 -3.92 -28.25
C LEU A 416 15.82 -3.27 -28.27
N ARG A 417 14.77 -4.06 -28.01
CA ARG A 417 13.40 -3.54 -27.91
C ARG A 417 13.24 -2.50 -26.81
N LYS A 418 13.96 -2.66 -25.69
CA LYS A 418 13.96 -1.68 -24.61
C LYS A 418 14.68 -0.40 -25.03
N GLN A 419 15.84 -0.48 -25.68
CA GLN A 419 16.55 0.67 -26.25
C GLN A 419 15.66 1.46 -27.22
N GLN A 420 14.92 0.77 -28.10
CA GLN A 420 13.97 1.42 -29.00
C GLN A 420 12.84 2.15 -28.26
N GLN A 421 12.27 1.55 -27.21
CA GLN A 421 11.28 2.24 -26.35
C GLN A 421 11.89 3.48 -25.67
N LEU A 422 13.12 3.36 -25.16
CA LEU A 422 13.83 4.47 -24.54
C LEU A 422 14.08 5.61 -25.55
N ASN A 423 14.46 5.30 -26.79
CA ASN A 423 14.65 6.31 -27.82
C ASN A 423 13.40 7.19 -28.02
N ASN A 424 12.21 6.58 -28.04
CA ASN A 424 10.96 7.31 -28.23
C ASN A 424 10.67 8.29 -27.07
N LEU A 425 10.70 7.78 -25.83
CA LEU A 425 10.43 8.61 -24.67
C LEU A 425 11.49 9.71 -24.50
N VAL A 426 12.77 9.35 -24.60
CA VAL A 426 13.87 10.30 -24.40
C VAL A 426 13.86 11.39 -25.47
N ALA A 427 13.54 11.07 -26.73
CA ALA A 427 13.39 12.07 -27.78
C ALA A 427 12.28 13.09 -27.46
N ALA A 428 11.12 12.60 -27.01
CA ALA A 428 10.00 13.46 -26.63
C ALA A 428 10.35 14.35 -25.44
N VAL A 429 10.99 13.80 -24.41
CA VAL A 429 11.42 14.57 -23.23
C VAL A 429 12.48 15.61 -23.62
N THR A 430 13.47 15.24 -24.44
CA THR A 430 14.54 16.16 -24.88
C THR A 430 13.99 17.36 -25.65
N LYS A 431 12.89 17.18 -26.40
CA LYS A 431 12.22 18.29 -27.10
C LYS A 431 11.49 19.26 -26.15
N LEU A 432 11.07 18.77 -24.99
CA LEU A 432 10.30 19.53 -23.99
C LEU A 432 11.21 20.20 -22.95
N ALA A 433 12.26 19.51 -22.53
CA ALA A 433 13.10 19.89 -21.41
C ALA A 433 13.96 21.12 -21.69
N LYS A 434 14.12 21.95 -20.67
CA LYS A 434 14.99 23.12 -20.64
C LYS A 434 16.02 22.96 -19.52
N PRO A 435 17.22 23.57 -19.65
CA PRO A 435 18.18 23.60 -18.55
C PRO A 435 17.54 24.14 -17.26
N GLY A 436 17.76 23.44 -16.15
CA GLY A 436 17.16 23.76 -14.84
C GLY A 436 15.84 23.05 -14.56
N ASP A 437 15.23 22.38 -15.55
CA ASP A 437 13.98 21.63 -15.33
C ASP A 437 14.20 20.44 -14.38
N VAL A 438 13.15 20.15 -13.60
CA VAL A 438 13.04 18.92 -12.81
C VAL A 438 12.19 17.90 -13.58
N ILE A 439 12.77 16.74 -13.84
CA ILE A 439 12.16 15.64 -14.58
C ILE A 439 11.94 14.46 -13.63
N VAL A 440 10.70 13.97 -13.53
CA VAL A 440 10.33 12.87 -12.63
C VAL A 440 10.02 11.63 -13.44
N ASP A 441 10.80 10.55 -13.25
CA ASP A 441 10.54 9.22 -13.79
C ASP A 441 9.67 8.43 -12.78
N PHE A 442 8.37 8.42 -13.03
CA PHE A 442 7.39 7.69 -12.23
C PHE A 442 7.34 6.22 -12.62
N CYS A 443 7.21 5.33 -11.63
CA CYS A 443 7.30 3.89 -11.83
C CYS A 443 8.62 3.49 -12.52
N SER A 444 9.72 4.16 -12.12
CA SER A 444 11.02 4.09 -12.79
C SER A 444 11.66 2.70 -12.83
N GLY A 445 11.23 1.77 -11.97
CA GLY A 445 11.77 0.44 -11.88
C GLY A 445 13.28 0.46 -11.60
N GLY A 446 14.06 -0.11 -12.53
CA GLY A 446 15.52 -0.10 -12.46
C GLY A 446 16.19 1.15 -13.02
N GLY A 447 15.43 2.25 -13.21
CA GLY A 447 15.94 3.53 -13.69
C GLY A 447 16.28 3.57 -15.19
N HIS A 448 15.66 2.72 -16.02
CA HIS A 448 16.04 2.62 -17.43
C HIS A 448 15.83 3.93 -18.22
N VAL A 449 14.79 4.70 -17.89
CA VAL A 449 14.53 6.00 -18.52
C VAL A 449 15.28 7.09 -17.78
N GLY A 450 15.09 7.20 -16.47
CA GLY A 450 15.70 8.24 -15.65
C GLY A 450 17.22 8.30 -15.70
N ILE A 451 17.94 7.17 -15.74
CA ILE A 451 19.41 7.16 -15.84
C ILE A 451 19.87 7.72 -17.19
N VAL A 452 19.18 7.37 -18.28
CA VAL A 452 19.49 7.89 -19.62
C VAL A 452 19.25 9.40 -19.67
N LEU A 453 18.11 9.87 -19.13
CA LEU A 453 17.79 11.29 -19.06
C LEU A 453 18.83 12.06 -18.23
N ALA A 454 19.21 11.54 -17.06
CA ALA A 454 20.19 12.18 -16.18
C ALA A 454 21.57 12.31 -16.84
N HIS A 455 22.00 11.26 -17.56
CA HIS A 455 23.25 11.26 -18.30
C HIS A 455 23.25 12.26 -19.46
N MET A 456 22.16 12.34 -20.21
CA MET A 456 22.06 13.22 -21.39
C MET A 456 21.79 14.68 -21.06
N MET A 457 21.14 14.95 -19.93
CA MET A 457 20.71 16.29 -19.54
C MET A 457 21.31 16.65 -18.17
N PRO A 458 22.64 16.88 -18.10
CA PRO A 458 23.33 17.17 -16.83
C PRO A 458 22.87 18.48 -16.18
N SER A 459 22.27 19.39 -16.96
CA SER A 459 21.70 20.65 -16.48
C SER A 459 20.28 20.53 -15.92
N CYS A 460 19.65 19.35 -16.00
CA CYS A 460 18.34 19.07 -15.43
C CYS A 460 18.48 18.20 -14.18
N GLN A 461 17.55 18.32 -13.23
CA GLN A 461 17.47 17.42 -12.08
C GLN A 461 16.51 16.28 -12.40
N VAL A 462 16.96 15.03 -12.25
CA VAL A 462 16.14 13.84 -12.46
C VAL A 462 15.75 13.22 -11.11
N VAL A 463 14.50 12.79 -10.98
CA VAL A 463 13.98 12.14 -9.78
C VAL A 463 13.33 10.81 -10.16
N LEU A 464 13.81 9.70 -9.60
CA LEU A 464 13.25 8.37 -9.83
C LEU A 464 12.32 8.00 -8.69
N ILE A 465 11.05 7.74 -9.00
CA ILE A 465 10.06 7.29 -8.02
C ILE A 465 9.70 5.85 -8.31
N GLU A 466 9.83 4.98 -7.31
CA GLU A 466 9.54 3.54 -7.43
C GLU A 466 9.13 2.94 -6.09
N ASN A 467 8.12 2.08 -6.07
CA ASN A 467 7.69 1.44 -4.82
C ASN A 467 8.53 0.21 -4.47
N LYS A 468 9.02 -0.52 -5.48
CA LYS A 468 9.84 -1.72 -5.30
C LYS A 468 11.30 -1.36 -5.01
N GLU A 469 11.65 -1.36 -3.73
CA GLU A 469 12.99 -1.08 -3.21
C GLU A 469 14.13 -1.76 -4.01
N LEU A 470 14.04 -3.08 -4.23
CA LEU A 470 15.08 -3.82 -4.96
C LEU A 470 15.33 -3.31 -6.38
N SER A 471 14.31 -2.77 -7.05
CA SER A 471 14.47 -2.17 -8.37
C SER A 471 15.17 -0.83 -8.27
N LEU A 472 14.75 0.01 -7.31
CA LEU A 472 15.30 1.35 -7.11
C LEU A 472 16.75 1.30 -6.61
N MET A 473 17.10 0.35 -5.74
CA MET A 473 18.49 0.12 -5.32
C MET A 473 19.39 -0.21 -6.51
N ARG A 474 18.94 -1.04 -7.45
CA ARG A 474 19.71 -1.30 -8.70
C ARG A 474 19.87 -0.05 -9.55
N ALA A 475 18.88 0.84 -9.55
CA ALA A 475 19.00 2.12 -10.25
C ALA A 475 20.05 3.02 -9.59
N LYS A 476 20.09 3.04 -8.24
CA LYS A 476 21.11 3.74 -7.45
C LYS A 476 22.50 3.21 -7.76
N ASP A 477 22.71 1.90 -7.66
CA ASP A 477 24.02 1.27 -7.88
C ASP A 477 24.57 1.60 -9.29
N ARG A 478 23.72 1.51 -10.32
CA ARG A 478 24.09 1.89 -11.70
C ARG A 478 24.41 3.37 -11.85
N SER A 479 23.71 4.23 -11.10
CA SER A 479 23.94 5.69 -11.16
C SER A 479 25.22 6.09 -10.42
N ASP A 480 25.54 5.40 -9.32
CA ASP A 480 26.78 5.57 -8.57
C ASP A 480 28.00 5.14 -9.43
N GLU A 481 27.89 4.03 -10.16
CA GLU A 481 28.91 3.59 -11.14
C GLU A 481 29.16 4.63 -12.24
N LEU A 482 28.11 5.33 -12.67
CA LEU A 482 28.19 6.39 -13.67
C LEU A 482 28.63 7.74 -13.10
N GLY A 483 28.75 7.89 -11.77
CA GLY A 483 29.06 9.16 -11.12
C GLY A 483 27.99 10.24 -11.31
N LEU A 484 26.73 9.86 -11.48
CA LEU A 484 25.64 10.81 -11.71
C LEU A 484 25.31 11.60 -10.43
N ASN A 485 25.26 12.93 -10.55
CA ASN A 485 24.99 13.83 -9.43
C ASN A 485 23.64 14.54 -9.49
N ASN A 486 23.05 14.63 -10.68
CA ASN A 486 21.76 15.25 -10.96
C ASN A 486 20.60 14.25 -10.91
N ILE A 487 20.69 13.23 -10.05
CA ILE A 487 19.69 12.18 -9.91
C ILE A 487 19.38 11.86 -8.44
N TRP A 488 18.09 11.81 -8.10
CA TRP A 488 17.58 11.42 -6.78
C TRP A 488 16.68 10.20 -6.87
N PHE A 489 16.60 9.43 -5.79
CA PHE A 489 15.85 8.18 -5.69
C PHE A 489 14.84 8.30 -4.56
N ILE A 490 13.56 8.09 -4.87
CA ILE A 490 12.46 8.14 -3.91
C ILE A 490 11.71 6.81 -3.93
N GLN A 491 11.85 6.03 -2.87
CA GLN A 491 11.02 4.87 -2.62
C GLN A 491 9.70 5.31 -1.99
N ALA A 492 8.62 5.30 -2.76
CA ALA A 492 7.31 5.71 -2.26
C ALA A 492 6.15 5.18 -3.14
N ASN A 493 4.94 5.15 -2.57
CA ASN A 493 3.74 5.21 -3.41
C ASN A 493 3.64 6.61 -4.04
N LEU A 494 3.09 6.71 -5.24
CA LEU A 494 3.02 7.98 -6.00
C LEU A 494 2.42 9.14 -5.19
N ASP A 495 1.37 8.87 -4.41
CA ASP A 495 0.68 9.89 -3.60
C ASP A 495 1.53 10.52 -2.48
N TYR A 496 2.63 9.88 -2.09
CA TYR A 496 3.55 10.45 -1.11
C TYR A 496 4.53 11.47 -1.71
N PHE A 497 4.58 11.60 -3.04
CA PHE A 497 5.38 12.60 -3.71
C PHE A 497 4.56 13.86 -3.98
N ASN A 498 5.03 14.99 -3.45
CA ASN A 498 4.40 16.31 -3.58
C ASN A 498 5.39 17.39 -4.08
N GLY A 499 6.54 16.95 -4.61
CA GLY A 499 7.53 17.85 -5.18
C GLY A 499 7.01 18.58 -6.42
N THR A 500 7.53 19.78 -6.66
CA THR A 500 7.31 20.51 -7.90
C THR A 500 8.20 19.96 -9.00
N PHE A 501 7.67 19.84 -10.21
CA PHE A 501 8.43 19.37 -11.37
C PHE A 501 7.88 19.92 -12.68
N ASN A 502 8.68 19.85 -13.73
CA ASN A 502 8.36 20.41 -15.04
C ASN A 502 7.88 19.33 -16.02
N ILE A 503 8.43 18.11 -15.92
CA ILE A 503 8.13 17.00 -16.82
C ILE A 503 7.97 15.71 -16.02
N GLY A 504 6.81 15.06 -16.15
CA GLY A 504 6.58 13.69 -15.68
C GLY A 504 6.81 12.67 -16.80
N VAL A 505 7.55 11.61 -16.52
CA VAL A 505 7.85 10.55 -17.46
C VAL A 505 7.46 9.23 -16.83
N ALA A 506 6.89 8.30 -17.61
CA ALA A 506 6.64 6.96 -17.11
C ALA A 506 6.67 5.92 -18.24
N LEU A 507 7.55 4.93 -18.14
CA LEU A 507 7.58 3.78 -19.04
C LEU A 507 7.02 2.56 -18.35
N HIS A 508 5.87 2.08 -18.82
CA HIS A 508 5.11 0.99 -18.21
C HIS A 508 4.49 1.36 -16.85
N ALA A 509 3.77 2.48 -16.81
CA ALA A 509 2.83 2.73 -15.71
C ALA A 509 1.61 1.80 -15.87
N CYS A 510 1.49 0.77 -15.02
CA CYS A 510 0.50 -0.28 -15.23
C CYS A 510 -0.88 0.03 -14.64
N GLY A 511 -1.94 -0.30 -15.39
CA GLY A 511 -3.33 -0.12 -14.95
C GLY A 511 -3.60 1.34 -14.55
N VAL A 512 -4.13 1.54 -13.34
CA VAL A 512 -4.48 2.85 -12.78
C VAL A 512 -3.25 3.75 -12.52
N ALA A 513 -2.04 3.19 -12.47
CA ALA A 513 -0.83 4.00 -12.26
C ALA A 513 -0.60 5.03 -13.38
N THR A 514 -1.01 4.73 -14.63
CA THR A 514 -0.96 5.72 -15.72
C THR A 514 -1.80 6.94 -15.37
N ASP A 515 -3.03 6.73 -14.91
CA ASP A 515 -3.99 7.78 -14.58
C ASP A 515 -3.52 8.60 -13.36
N MET A 516 -2.87 7.95 -12.39
CA MET A 516 -2.20 8.62 -11.27
C MET A 516 -1.09 9.56 -11.75
N VAL A 517 -0.21 9.10 -12.64
CA VAL A 517 0.88 9.92 -13.17
C VAL A 517 0.33 11.13 -13.94
N ILE A 518 -0.68 10.93 -14.78
CA ILE A 518 -1.36 12.03 -15.50
C ILE A 518 -1.92 13.05 -14.49
N GLU A 519 -2.62 12.59 -13.45
CA GLU A 519 -3.18 13.48 -12.42
C GLU A 519 -2.08 14.27 -11.67
N HIS A 520 -0.94 13.64 -11.34
CA HIS A 520 0.21 14.33 -10.74
C HIS A 520 0.76 15.42 -11.67
N CYS A 521 0.90 15.13 -12.97
CA CYS A 521 1.40 16.10 -13.93
C CYS A 521 0.42 17.28 -14.08
N ILE A 522 -0.87 17.00 -14.18
CA ILE A 522 -1.92 18.01 -14.25
C ILE A 522 -1.89 18.92 -13.02
N LYS A 523 -1.83 18.36 -11.81
CA LYS A 523 -1.75 19.13 -10.56
C LYS A 523 -0.50 19.99 -10.47
N ALA A 524 0.62 19.52 -11.02
CA ALA A 524 1.88 20.26 -11.04
C ALA A 524 1.96 21.31 -12.16
N GLY A 525 1.02 21.30 -13.13
CA GLY A 525 1.18 22.09 -14.36
C GLY A 525 2.36 21.62 -15.21
N ALA A 526 2.72 20.33 -15.10
CA ALA A 526 3.88 19.74 -15.75
C ALA A 526 3.50 19.06 -17.06
N ALA A 527 4.38 19.13 -18.06
CA ALA A 527 4.26 18.29 -19.25
C ALA A 527 4.41 16.80 -18.87
N PHE A 528 3.87 15.89 -19.69
CA PHE A 528 4.02 14.47 -19.44
C PHE A 528 4.33 13.65 -20.68
N VAL A 529 5.19 12.64 -20.51
CA VAL A 529 5.55 11.64 -21.53
C VAL A 529 5.38 10.24 -20.96
N ILE A 530 4.26 9.59 -21.27
CA ILE A 530 3.85 8.36 -20.58
C ILE A 530 3.58 7.23 -21.57
N SER A 531 4.08 6.04 -21.31
CA SER A 531 3.72 4.81 -22.03
C SER A 531 3.04 3.81 -21.10
N PRO A 532 1.75 3.54 -21.29
CA PRO A 532 1.00 2.61 -20.42
C PRO A 532 1.40 1.14 -20.62
N CYS A 533 1.08 0.33 -19.61
CA CYS A 533 1.03 -1.13 -19.71
C CYS A 533 -0.20 -1.68 -19.01
N CYS A 534 -0.53 -2.95 -19.28
CA CYS A 534 -1.48 -3.71 -18.48
C CYS A 534 -2.87 -3.04 -18.40
N TYR A 535 -3.46 -2.81 -19.57
CA TYR A 535 -4.75 -2.12 -19.71
C TYR A 535 -5.87 -2.89 -19.01
N GLY A 536 -5.81 -4.23 -18.99
CA GLY A 536 -6.79 -5.09 -18.36
C GLY A 536 -6.80 -5.01 -16.82
N PHE A 537 -5.83 -4.32 -16.21
CA PHE A 537 -5.78 -4.04 -14.77
C PHE A 537 -6.38 -2.68 -14.40
N ILE A 538 -6.92 -1.92 -15.36
CA ILE A 538 -7.69 -0.72 -15.08
C ILE A 538 -8.97 -1.13 -14.32
N GLN A 539 -9.26 -0.43 -13.22
CA GLN A 539 -10.43 -0.63 -12.40
C GLN A 539 -10.78 0.66 -11.66
N ASN A 540 -12.03 0.81 -11.25
CA ASN A 540 -12.43 1.92 -10.40
C ASN A 540 -11.65 1.92 -9.07
N THR A 541 -11.24 3.10 -8.64
CA THR A 541 -10.64 3.36 -7.32
C THR A 541 -11.40 4.50 -6.64
N VAL A 542 -10.97 4.89 -5.45
CA VAL A 542 -11.53 6.06 -4.75
C VAL A 542 -11.31 7.34 -5.56
N LYS A 543 -10.17 7.48 -6.23
CA LYS A 543 -9.80 8.68 -7.00
C LYS A 543 -10.19 8.64 -8.47
N PHE A 544 -10.26 7.44 -9.05
CA PHE A 544 -10.43 7.26 -10.49
C PHE A 544 -11.66 6.41 -10.78
N LYS A 545 -12.63 7.01 -11.47
CA LYS A 545 -13.78 6.34 -12.08
C LYS A 545 -13.62 6.30 -13.60
N TYR A 546 -14.10 5.24 -14.24
CA TYR A 546 -14.01 5.02 -15.68
C TYR A 546 -15.42 4.86 -16.31
N PRO A 547 -15.64 5.34 -17.56
CA PRO A 547 -14.70 6.10 -18.40
C PRO A 547 -14.26 7.45 -17.78
N ARG A 548 -13.18 8.06 -18.29
CA ARG A 548 -12.57 9.26 -17.70
C ARG A 548 -13.15 10.55 -18.28
N SER A 549 -13.16 10.67 -19.61
CA SER A 549 -13.61 11.86 -20.34
C SER A 549 -15.13 11.97 -20.32
N ARG A 550 -15.66 13.19 -20.42
CA ARG A 550 -17.10 13.43 -20.49
C ARG A 550 -17.74 12.72 -21.67
N LYS A 551 -17.09 12.76 -22.84
CA LYS A 551 -17.59 12.11 -24.06
C LYS A 551 -17.73 10.60 -23.92
N PHE A 552 -16.74 9.91 -23.35
CA PHE A 552 -16.86 8.47 -23.17
C PHE A 552 -17.90 8.12 -22.10
N LYS A 553 -18.03 8.92 -21.02
CA LYS A 553 -19.07 8.70 -19.99
C LYS A 553 -20.49 8.82 -20.53
N GLU A 554 -20.71 9.71 -21.50
CA GLU A 554 -22.02 9.88 -22.15
C GLU A 554 -22.41 8.68 -23.04
N ILE A 555 -21.42 7.91 -23.52
CA ILE A 555 -21.64 6.84 -24.51
C ILE A 555 -21.49 5.45 -23.87
N LEU A 556 -20.48 5.22 -23.04
CA LEU A 556 -20.15 3.92 -22.49
C LEU A 556 -20.44 3.81 -21.00
N SER A 557 -21.02 2.68 -20.61
CA SER A 557 -21.05 2.26 -19.21
C SER A 557 -19.67 1.82 -18.72
N TYR A 558 -19.49 1.74 -17.41
CA TYR A 558 -18.28 1.17 -16.81
C TYR A 558 -17.97 -0.23 -17.36
N LYS A 559 -19.00 -1.09 -17.48
CA LYS A 559 -18.86 -2.47 -17.96
C LYS A 559 -18.36 -2.52 -19.41
N GLU A 560 -18.88 -1.67 -20.29
CA GLU A 560 -18.43 -1.56 -21.68
C GLU A 560 -16.98 -1.05 -21.75
N HIS A 561 -16.64 -0.02 -20.97
CA HIS A 561 -15.28 0.47 -20.89
C HIS A 561 -14.29 -0.62 -20.42
N MET A 562 -14.67 -1.42 -19.43
CA MET A 562 -13.85 -2.55 -18.97
C MET A 562 -13.63 -3.62 -20.03
N ILE A 563 -14.54 -3.79 -21.01
CA ILE A 563 -14.28 -4.65 -22.17
C ILE A 563 -13.12 -4.09 -22.98
N LEU A 564 -13.13 -2.79 -23.31
CA LEU A 564 -12.03 -2.16 -24.06
C LEU A 564 -10.70 -2.35 -23.34
N CYS A 565 -10.66 -2.10 -22.03
CA CYS A 565 -9.47 -2.31 -21.21
C CYS A 565 -8.93 -3.75 -21.29
N ARG A 566 -9.80 -4.76 -21.16
CA ARG A 566 -9.40 -6.18 -21.22
C ARG A 566 -8.88 -6.58 -22.61
N PHE A 567 -9.52 -6.11 -23.67
CA PHE A 567 -9.11 -6.43 -25.04
C PHE A 567 -7.89 -5.62 -25.49
N ALA A 568 -7.68 -4.43 -24.94
CA ALA A 568 -6.47 -3.65 -25.14
C ALA A 568 -5.21 -4.42 -24.75
N ASP A 569 -5.28 -5.43 -23.87
CA ASP A 569 -4.15 -6.31 -23.55
C ASP A 569 -3.81 -7.35 -24.63
N GLN A 570 -4.68 -7.59 -25.61
CA GLN A 570 -4.53 -8.62 -26.65
C GLN A 570 -3.68 -8.19 -27.86
N THR A 571 -2.48 -7.66 -27.63
CA THR A 571 -1.56 -7.23 -28.72
C THR A 571 -0.31 -8.10 -28.88
N ALA A 572 -0.16 -9.12 -28.03
CA ALA A 572 1.03 -9.94 -27.99
C ALA A 572 1.30 -10.70 -29.32
N VAL A 573 2.57 -10.82 -29.72
CA VAL A 573 2.98 -11.31 -31.06
C VAL A 573 2.47 -12.71 -31.37
N GLN A 574 2.28 -13.54 -30.35
CA GLN A 574 1.75 -14.91 -30.47
C GLN A 574 0.25 -14.98 -30.81
N LEU A 575 -0.47 -13.86 -30.75
CA LEU A 575 -1.90 -13.83 -31.05
C LEU A 575 -2.16 -13.70 -32.56
N PRO A 576 -3.29 -14.23 -33.06
CA PRO A 576 -3.70 -14.06 -34.45
C PRO A 576 -3.73 -12.58 -34.87
N PRO A 577 -3.36 -12.23 -36.12
CA PRO A 577 -3.32 -10.84 -36.59
C PRO A 577 -4.61 -10.05 -36.32
N GLU A 578 -5.77 -10.66 -36.55
CA GLU A 578 -7.07 -10.02 -36.30
C GLU A 578 -7.25 -9.62 -34.83
N ARG A 579 -6.84 -10.47 -33.88
CA ARG A 579 -6.92 -10.15 -32.45
C ARG A 579 -5.96 -9.02 -32.08
N ARG A 580 -4.76 -8.99 -32.68
CA ARG A 580 -3.79 -7.92 -32.46
C ARG A 580 -4.30 -6.57 -32.96
N ILE A 581 -4.97 -6.55 -34.11
CA ILE A 581 -5.59 -5.33 -34.66
C ILE A 581 -6.69 -4.82 -33.73
N ILE A 582 -7.60 -5.69 -33.29
CA ILE A 582 -8.65 -5.33 -32.32
C ILE A 582 -8.01 -4.81 -31.02
N GLY A 583 -7.01 -5.51 -30.51
CA GLY A 583 -6.29 -5.10 -29.30
C GLY A 583 -5.65 -3.73 -29.44
N LYS A 584 -5.01 -3.43 -30.59
CA LYS A 584 -4.41 -2.11 -30.87
C LYS A 584 -5.46 -1.01 -30.96
N GLN A 585 -6.61 -1.29 -31.57
CA GLN A 585 -7.73 -0.35 -31.62
C GLN A 585 -8.31 -0.08 -30.22
N CYS A 586 -8.56 -1.11 -29.42
CA CYS A 586 -8.98 -0.95 -28.02
C CYS A 586 -7.96 -0.15 -27.21
N MET A 587 -6.66 -0.40 -27.41
CA MET A 587 -5.57 0.34 -26.77
C MET A 587 -5.64 1.83 -27.11
N GLY A 588 -5.82 2.17 -28.40
CA GLY A 588 -6.00 3.54 -28.84
C GLY A 588 -7.26 4.23 -28.30
N LEU A 589 -8.37 3.50 -28.14
CA LEU A 589 -9.61 4.05 -27.58
C LEU A 589 -9.50 4.34 -26.07
N VAL A 590 -8.90 3.42 -25.30
CA VAL A 590 -8.65 3.65 -23.86
C VAL A 590 -7.69 4.82 -23.67
N ASP A 591 -6.68 4.92 -24.52
CA ASP A 591 -5.73 6.03 -24.48
C ASP A 591 -6.37 7.35 -24.91
N LEU A 592 -7.27 7.33 -25.90
CA LEU A 592 -8.04 8.51 -26.30
C LEU A 592 -8.94 9.03 -25.17
N ASP A 593 -9.59 8.15 -24.42
CA ASP A 593 -10.38 8.53 -23.24
C ASP A 593 -9.52 9.27 -22.19
N ARG A 594 -8.32 8.76 -21.92
CA ARG A 594 -7.35 9.42 -21.02
C ARG A 594 -6.89 10.77 -21.56
N ALA A 595 -6.58 10.85 -22.86
CA ALA A 595 -6.14 12.07 -23.51
C ALA A 595 -7.21 13.16 -23.40
N TRP A 596 -8.46 12.86 -23.76
CA TRP A 596 -9.56 13.82 -23.67
C TRP A 596 -9.87 14.25 -22.25
N ALA A 597 -9.76 13.34 -21.27
CA ALA A 597 -9.91 13.71 -19.86
C ALA A 597 -8.84 14.71 -19.37
N ALA A 598 -7.63 14.65 -19.94
CA ALA A 598 -6.58 15.63 -19.67
C ALA A 598 -6.80 16.93 -20.46
N GLU A 599 -7.28 16.86 -21.71
CA GLU A 599 -7.64 18.04 -22.51
C GLU A 599 -8.75 18.88 -21.85
N GLU A 600 -9.72 18.22 -21.21
CA GLU A 600 -10.75 18.86 -20.37
C GLU A 600 -10.17 19.68 -19.20
N ARG A 601 -8.87 19.52 -18.90
CA ARG A 601 -8.13 20.22 -17.84
C ARG A 601 -7.04 21.14 -18.40
N ASN A 602 -7.24 21.73 -19.58
CA ASN A 602 -6.33 22.67 -20.25
C ASN A 602 -4.97 22.06 -20.61
N TYR A 603 -4.98 20.87 -21.19
CA TYR A 603 -3.80 20.27 -21.82
C TYR A 603 -4.03 20.08 -23.31
N SER A 604 -2.96 20.08 -24.08
CA SER A 604 -2.93 19.49 -25.42
C SER A 604 -2.29 18.11 -25.33
N VAL A 605 -2.97 17.06 -25.78
CA VAL A 605 -2.49 15.68 -25.66
C VAL A 605 -2.39 14.99 -27.00
N GLN A 606 -1.23 14.40 -27.27
CA GLN A 606 -0.99 13.57 -28.44
C GLN A 606 -0.86 12.10 -28.03
N VAL A 607 -1.70 11.25 -28.60
CA VAL A 607 -1.56 9.78 -28.52
C VAL A 607 -0.69 9.34 -29.69
N ILE A 608 0.45 8.72 -29.43
CA ILE A 608 1.49 8.41 -30.42
C ILE A 608 1.78 6.90 -30.39
N SER A 609 2.07 6.30 -31.54
CA SER A 609 2.68 4.97 -31.61
C SER A 609 4.20 5.10 -31.66
N MET A 610 4.90 4.39 -30.80
CA MET A 610 6.37 4.37 -30.80
C MET A 610 6.91 3.73 -32.09
N GLU A 611 8.05 4.24 -32.53
CA GLU A 611 8.75 3.82 -33.73
C GLU A 611 10.11 3.18 -33.39
N PRO A 612 10.42 1.97 -33.91
CA PRO A 612 9.58 1.13 -34.74
C PRO A 612 8.43 0.49 -33.95
N GLU A 613 7.34 0.12 -34.61
CA GLU A 613 6.19 -0.54 -33.96
C GLU A 613 6.56 -1.86 -33.27
N THR A 614 7.66 -2.49 -33.71
CA THR A 614 8.18 -3.74 -33.15
C THR A 614 8.89 -3.57 -31.80
N CYS A 615 9.11 -2.33 -31.34
CA CYS A 615 9.78 -2.06 -30.07
C CYS A 615 9.01 -2.62 -28.86
N SER A 616 7.68 -2.72 -28.96
CA SER A 616 6.81 -3.29 -27.94
C SER A 616 5.44 -3.63 -28.52
N PRO A 617 4.80 -4.75 -28.13
CA PRO A 617 3.37 -4.96 -28.42
C PRO A 617 2.47 -3.88 -27.78
N LYS A 618 2.94 -3.23 -26.72
CA LYS A 618 2.32 -2.08 -26.07
C LYS A 618 3.15 -0.84 -26.40
N ASN A 619 3.02 -0.37 -27.64
CA ASN A 619 3.82 0.74 -28.17
C ASN A 619 3.06 2.07 -28.19
N ASN A 620 1.98 2.24 -27.43
CA ASN A 620 1.37 3.56 -27.29
C ASN A 620 2.17 4.40 -26.29
N MET A 621 2.25 5.70 -26.57
CA MET A 621 2.72 6.71 -25.64
C MET A 621 1.88 7.99 -25.76
N PHE A 622 1.88 8.77 -24.70
CA PHE A 622 1.25 10.07 -24.61
C PHE A 622 2.30 11.16 -24.52
N VAL A 623 2.01 12.29 -25.14
CA VAL A 623 2.70 13.54 -24.86
C VAL A 623 1.63 14.58 -24.54
N GLY A 624 1.60 15.02 -23.29
CA GLY A 624 0.69 16.06 -22.81
C GLY A 624 1.47 17.33 -22.46
N ILE A 625 0.99 18.48 -22.93
CA ILE A 625 1.60 19.78 -22.66
C ILE A 625 0.52 20.70 -22.08
N PRO A 626 0.76 21.39 -20.96
CA PRO A 626 -0.15 22.43 -20.45
C PRO A 626 -0.39 23.49 -21.54
N ALA A 627 -1.65 23.88 -21.75
CA ALA A 627 -2.07 24.83 -22.78
C ALA A 627 -1.64 26.27 -22.50
#